data_AF-A0A376YDJ0-F1
#
_entry.id   AF-A0A376YDJ0-F1
#
_cell.length_a   1.000
_cell.length_b   1.000
_cell.length_c   1.000
_cell.angle_alpha   90.00
_cell.angle_beta   90.00
_cell.angle_gamma   90.00
#
_symmetry.space_group_name_H-M   'P 1'
#
loop_
_entity.id
_entity.type
_entity.pdbx_description
1 polymer ?
#
loop_
_entity_poly.entity_id
_entity_poly.type
_entity_poly.pdbx_seq_one_letter_code
_entity_poly.pdbx_strand_id
1 'polypeptide(L)'
;MEVAARTAASKQPELAQKFLQFMVSPAFQNAIPTGNWMYPVANVTLPAGFEQLTKPATTLEFTPAEVAAQRQAWISEWQRAVSR
;
A
#
# COMPACT_ATOMS: atom_id res chain seq x y z
N MET A 1 -1.31 -1.91 -2.08
CA MET A 1 -0.22 -1.84 -1.08
C MET A 1 -0.08 -0.40 -0.64
N GLU A 2 0.17 -0.16 0.65
CA GLU A 2 0.52 1.16 1.15
C GLU A 2 2.03 1.37 1.07
N VAL A 3 2.47 2.53 0.61
CA VAL A 3 3.89 2.87 0.45
C VAL A 3 4.19 4.22 1.08
N ALA A 4 5.43 4.40 1.55
CA ALA A 4 5.93 5.67 2.05
C ALA A 4 7.37 5.89 1.59
N ALA A 5 7.74 7.17 1.42
CA ALA A 5 9.09 7.57 1.03
C ALA A 5 9.45 8.90 1.71
N ARG A 6 10.74 9.12 1.95
CA ARG A 6 11.23 10.44 2.37
C ARG A 6 11.28 11.37 1.16
N THR A 7 10.96 12.64 1.35
CA THR A 7 11.20 13.66 0.33
C THR A 7 12.70 13.85 0.14
N ALA A 8 13.16 14.03 -1.10
CA ALA A 8 14.57 14.29 -1.40
C ALA A 8 15.07 15.57 -0.70
N ALA A 9 14.24 16.61 -0.65
CA ALA A 9 14.54 17.91 -0.04
C ALA A 9 14.22 18.00 1.46
N SER A 10 14.12 16.87 2.17
CA SER A 10 13.82 16.89 3.61
C SER A 10 14.88 17.69 4.38
N LYS A 11 14.44 18.60 5.26
CA LYS A 11 15.33 19.30 6.20
C LYS A 11 15.74 18.41 7.39
N GLN A 12 15.17 17.21 7.50
CA GLN A 12 15.46 16.23 8.55
C GLN A 12 15.58 14.82 7.94
N PRO A 13 16.60 14.56 7.11
CA PRO A 13 16.70 13.30 6.36
C PRO A 13 16.91 12.08 7.27
N GLU A 14 17.68 12.21 8.35
CA GLU A 14 17.91 11.11 9.31
C GLU A 14 16.65 10.79 10.11
N LEU A 15 15.89 11.81 10.51
CA LEU A 15 14.63 11.60 11.22
C LEU A 15 13.59 10.94 10.30
N ALA A 16 13.50 11.38 9.05
CA ALA A 16 12.64 10.75 8.06
C ALA A 16 13.02 9.28 7.85
N GLN A 17 14.32 8.96 7.78
CA GLN A 17 14.77 7.57 7.68
C GLN A 17 14.43 6.74 8.93
N LYS A 18 14.61 7.30 10.13
CA LYS A 18 14.19 6.65 11.39
C LYS A 18 12.69 6.38 11.41
N PHE A 19 11.89 7.32 10.91
CA PHE A 19 10.44 7.13 10.81
C PHE A 19 10.08 5.99 9.84
N LEU A 20 10.68 5.94 8.65
CA LEU A 20 10.47 4.83 7.70
C LEU A 20 10.87 3.47 8.30
N GLN A 21 11.96 3.44 9.08
CA GLN A 21 12.38 2.22 9.79
C GLN A 21 11.39 1.83 10.90
N PHE A 22 10.84 2.81 11.62
CA PHE A 22 9.80 2.59 12.62
C PHE A 22 8.50 2.06 11.99
N MET A 23 8.12 2.54 10.79
CA MET A 23 6.90 2.09 10.11
C MET A 23 6.88 0.57 9.84
N VAL A 24 8.04 -0.07 9.65
CA VAL A 24 8.13 -1.53 9.45
C VAL A 24 8.39 -2.31 10.74
N SER A 25 8.45 -1.63 11.88
CA SER A 25 8.61 -2.28 13.19
C SER A 25 7.28 -2.84 13.73
N PRO A 26 7.31 -3.82 14.65
CA PRO A 26 6.10 -4.35 15.26
C PRO A 26 5.22 -3.28 15.93
N ALA A 27 5.83 -2.25 16.52
CA ALA A 27 5.09 -1.18 17.20
C ALA A 27 4.13 -0.43 16.26
N PHE A 28 4.53 -0.20 15.01
CA PHE A 28 3.66 0.39 14.00
C PHE A 28 2.76 -0.66 13.35
N GLN A 29 3.31 -1.82 12.99
CA GLN A 29 2.59 -2.85 12.23
C GLN A 29 1.43 -3.48 13.00
N ASN A 30 1.51 -3.56 14.34
CA ASN A 30 0.42 -4.06 15.17
C ASN A 30 -0.83 -3.16 15.15
N ALA A 31 -0.69 -1.87 14.80
CA ALA A 31 -1.82 -0.94 14.70
C ALA A 31 -2.51 -0.97 13.33
N ILE A 32 -1.89 -1.58 12.31
CA ILE A 32 -2.41 -1.58 10.93
C ILE A 32 -3.73 -2.36 10.76
N PRO A 33 -3.89 -3.58 11.33
CA PRO A 33 -5.08 -4.39 11.08
C PRO A 33 -6.40 -3.69 11.45
N THR A 34 -6.45 -2.99 12.58
CA THR A 34 -7.68 -2.36 13.09
C THR A 34 -7.71 -0.84 12.93
N GLY A 35 -6.58 -0.21 12.59
CA GLY A 35 -6.50 1.22 12.29
C GLY A 35 -6.81 1.52 10.82
N ASN A 36 -6.16 0.80 9.89
CA ASN A 36 -6.29 1.04 8.45
C ASN A 36 -7.08 -0.06 7.72
N TRP A 37 -7.48 -1.14 8.41
CA TRP A 37 -8.17 -2.29 7.81
C TRP A 37 -7.40 -2.95 6.65
N MET A 38 -6.09 -3.12 6.85
CA MET A 38 -5.18 -3.74 5.88
C MET A 38 -4.35 -4.85 6.54
N TYR A 39 -3.82 -5.77 5.73
CA TYR A 39 -2.84 -6.73 6.23
C TYR A 39 -1.48 -6.03 6.47
N PRO A 40 -0.81 -6.31 7.60
CA PRO A 40 0.52 -5.78 7.89
C PRO A 40 1.57 -6.42 6.98
N VAL A 41 2.65 -5.70 6.71
CA VAL A 41 3.79 -6.22 5.92
C VAL A 41 4.73 -7.07 6.79
N ALA A 42 4.76 -6.82 8.10
CA ALA A 42 5.49 -7.65 9.04
C ALA A 42 4.64 -8.86 9.47
N ASN A 43 5.31 -9.96 9.79
CA ASN A 43 4.66 -11.14 10.38
C ASN A 43 4.26 -10.84 11.83
N VAL A 44 2.97 -10.54 12.05
CA VAL A 44 2.38 -10.29 13.36
C VAL A 44 1.13 -11.16 13.53
N THR A 45 0.77 -11.44 14.79
CA THR A 45 -0.48 -12.13 15.08
C THR A 45 -1.66 -11.23 14.72
N LEU A 46 -2.51 -11.69 13.81
CA LEU A 46 -3.70 -10.95 13.42
C LEU A 46 -4.77 -11.02 14.53
N PRO A 47 -5.58 -9.96 14.72
CA PRO A 47 -6.71 -9.99 15.63
C PRO A 47 -7.76 -11.01 15.22
N ALA A 48 -8.58 -11.45 16.19
CA ALA A 48 -9.75 -12.28 15.91
C ALA A 48 -10.69 -11.59 14.90
N GLY A 49 -11.27 -12.39 14.00
CA GLY A 49 -12.09 -11.95 12.86
C GLY A 49 -11.35 -11.97 11.52
N PHE A 50 -10.01 -11.84 11.51
CA PHE A 50 -9.23 -11.89 10.26
C PHE A 50 -9.20 -13.28 9.63
N GLU A 51 -9.40 -14.33 10.42
CA GLU A 51 -9.53 -15.71 9.95
C GLU A 51 -10.80 -15.96 9.11
N GLN A 52 -11.79 -15.07 9.22
CA GLN A 52 -13.06 -15.17 8.50
C GLN A 52 -12.98 -14.51 7.11
N LEU A 53 -11.95 -13.69 6.88
CA LEU A 53 -11.73 -12.99 5.62
C LEU A 53 -11.17 -13.96 4.58
N THR A 54 -11.84 -14.06 3.43
CA THR A 54 -11.37 -14.87 2.31
C THR A 54 -10.22 -14.16 1.61
N LYS A 55 -9.07 -14.82 1.52
CA LYS A 55 -7.96 -14.37 0.67
C LYS A 55 -8.21 -14.82 -0.77
N PRO A 56 -7.97 -13.96 -1.78
CA PRO A 56 -8.15 -14.34 -3.17
C PRO A 56 -7.21 -15.50 -3.53
N ALA A 57 -7.72 -16.48 -4.26
CA ALA A 57 -6.92 -17.61 -4.75
C ALA A 57 -5.94 -17.19 -5.86
N THR A 58 -6.23 -16.09 -6.55
CA THR A 58 -5.39 -15.55 -7.61
C THR A 58 -5.20 -14.05 -7.38
N THR A 59 -3.94 -13.62 -7.32
CA THR A 59 -3.57 -12.20 -7.23
C THR A 59 -3.23 -11.70 -8.63
N LEU A 60 -3.87 -10.61 -9.05
CA LEU A 60 -3.59 -9.94 -10.31
C LEU A 60 -2.82 -8.65 -10.03
N GLU A 61 -1.70 -8.45 -10.71
CA GLU A 61 -0.87 -7.25 -10.57
C GLU A 61 -0.18 -6.95 -11.90
N PHE A 62 -0.28 -5.69 -12.37
CA PHE A 62 0.56 -5.18 -13.44
C PHE A 62 1.86 -4.65 -12.86
N THR A 63 2.95 -4.73 -13.62
CA THR A 63 4.21 -4.12 -13.22
C THR A 63 4.11 -2.59 -13.18
N PRO A 64 4.92 -1.90 -12.36
CA PRO A 64 4.94 -0.44 -12.34
C PRO A 64 5.21 0.19 -13.71
N ALA A 65 6.06 -0.46 -14.54
CA ALA A 65 6.40 0.02 -15.88
C ALA A 65 5.21 -0.07 -16.84
N GLU A 66 4.46 -1.18 -16.82
CA GLU A 66 3.25 -1.34 -17.63
C GLU A 66 2.19 -0.31 -17.25
N VAL A 67 1.94 -0.13 -15.95
CA VAL A 67 1.00 0.90 -15.46
C VAL A 67 1.46 2.29 -15.90
N ALA A 68 2.74 2.63 -15.74
CA ALA A 68 3.27 3.93 -16.14
C ALA A 68 3.10 4.19 -17.64
N ALA A 69 3.30 3.17 -18.48
CA ALA A 69 3.18 3.27 -19.93
C ALA A 69 1.71 3.40 -20.41
N GLN A 70 0.77 2.72 -19.76
CA GLN A 70 -0.58 2.54 -20.30
C GLN A 70 -1.68 3.30 -19.55
N ARG A 71 -1.45 3.69 -18.28
CA ARG A 71 -2.47 4.31 -17.41
C ARG A 71 -3.21 5.49 -18.05
N GLN A 72 -2.50 6.36 -18.78
CA GLN A 72 -3.14 7.52 -19.41
C GLN A 72 -4.18 7.10 -20.45
N ALA A 73 -3.85 6.12 -21.30
CA ALA A 73 -4.75 5.61 -22.32
C ALA A 73 -5.96 4.91 -21.68
N TRP A 74 -5.73 4.03 -20.71
CA TRP A 74 -6.80 3.30 -20.01
C TRP A 74 -7.79 4.23 -19.31
N ILE A 75 -7.30 5.28 -18.63
CA ILE A 75 -8.17 6.26 -17.97
C ILE A 75 -8.99 7.03 -19.01
N SER A 76 -8.38 7.45 -20.13
CA SER A 76 -9.10 8.16 -21.19
C SER A 76 -10.17 7.29 -21.86
N GLU A 77 -9.89 6.00 -22.05
CA GLU A 77 -10.84 5.04 -22.60
C GLU A 77 -12.01 4.82 -21.63
N TRP A 78 -11.71 4.56 -20.35
CA TRP A 78 -12.71 4.41 -19.31
C TRP A 78 -13.62 5.64 -19.21
N GLN A 79 -13.05 6.84 -19.11
CA GLN A 79 -13.81 8.08 -18.98
C GLN A 79 -14.77 8.28 -20.17
N ARG A 80 -14.30 8.06 -21.40
CA ARG A 80 -15.12 8.15 -22.61
C ARG A 80 -16.23 7.10 -22.62
N ALA A 81 -15.97 5.89 -22.13
CA ALA A 81 -16.94 4.81 -22.11
C ALA A 81 -18.05 5.03 -21.07
N VAL A 82 -17.76 5.71 -19.96
CA VAL A 82 -18.71 5.88 -18.84
C VAL A 82 -19.33 7.28 -18.74
N SER A 83 -18.82 8.26 -19.47
CA SER A 83 -19.31 9.65 -19.44
C SER A 83 -19.96 10.02 -20.77
N ARG A 84 -21.20 10.52 -20.72
CA ARG A 84 -21.88 11.12 -21.87
C ARG A 84 -21.34 12.51 -22.18
#